data_AF-A0A2V2NF10-F1
#
_entry.id   AF-A0A2V2NF10-F1
#
_cell.length_a   1.000
_cell.length_b   1.000
_cell.length_c   1.000
_cell.angle_alpha   90.00
_cell.angle_beta   90.00
_cell.angle_gamma   90.00
#
_symmetry.space_group_name_H-M   'P 1'
#
loop_
_entity.id
_entity.type
_entity.pdbx_description
1 polymer ?
#
loop_
_entity_poly.entity_id
_entity_poly.type
_entity_poly.pdbx_seq_one_letter_code
_entity_poly.pdbx_strand_id
1 'polypeptide(L)'
;MSEEKRISPGYRWLRCDLHTHTPVSCDTPEMNGVSETEWLTSFMKHRIDLVAITDHNTGRWIDSLKYAYSNMKCNNSSFFRPIILIPGVEITTADGIHLLALFDLKATTSFIEDFLTLLGSPVETRGDSSCIAGIGTFAIIKLITAHGGLAIPAHIDRKRGKGLLNLEPGLLIPILESNEIQVVESLSERAGWPPCGKTWRVVAGSDSHMLSSEDPYSRFPGCIYTKIIMKSGTLQDLVQALGRPKGIRRVIPEHYIE
;
A
#
# COMPACT_ATOMS: atom_id res chain seq x y z
N MET A 1 -16.98 -11.95 26.47
CA MET A 1 -16.71 -12.98 25.45
C MET A 1 -16.27 -12.28 24.17
N SER A 2 -14.96 -12.31 23.90
CA SER A 2 -14.31 -11.52 22.84
C SER A 2 -14.76 -11.94 21.44
N GLU A 3 -14.76 -10.98 20.51
CA GLU A 3 -15.10 -11.15 19.08
C GLU A 3 -14.21 -12.13 18.28
N GLU A 4 -13.38 -12.94 18.94
CA GLU A 4 -12.69 -14.09 18.35
C GLU A 4 -13.67 -15.25 18.03
N LYS A 5 -14.85 -14.91 17.50
CA LYS A 5 -15.81 -15.86 16.92
C LYS A 5 -15.08 -16.67 15.84
N ARG A 6 -15.15 -18.00 15.98
CA ARG A 6 -14.78 -19.07 15.03
C ARG A 6 -14.38 -18.56 13.64
N ILE A 7 -13.10 -18.23 13.49
CA ILE A 7 -12.49 -18.01 12.18
C ILE A 7 -12.52 -19.37 11.45
N SER A 8 -13.01 -19.39 10.21
CA SER A 8 -13.09 -20.63 9.42
C SER A 8 -11.69 -21.26 9.29
N PRO A 9 -11.58 -22.61 9.27
CA PRO A 9 -10.29 -23.29 9.14
C PRO A 9 -9.45 -22.74 7.98
N GLY A 10 -8.19 -22.45 8.25
CA GLY A 10 -7.24 -21.87 7.31
C GLY A 10 -7.27 -20.34 7.17
N TYR A 11 -8.26 -19.65 7.73
CA TYR A 11 -8.24 -18.18 7.84
C TYR A 11 -7.54 -17.74 9.12
N ARG A 12 -6.84 -16.61 9.06
CA ARG A 12 -6.24 -15.96 10.24
C ARG A 12 -6.17 -14.44 10.06
N TRP A 13 -6.06 -13.73 11.16
CA TRP A 13 -5.73 -12.31 11.14
C TRP A 13 -4.29 -12.11 10.69
N LEU A 14 -4.10 -11.32 9.64
CA LEU A 14 -2.79 -10.83 9.21
C LEU A 14 -2.70 -9.33 9.49
N ARG A 15 -1.58 -8.87 10.04
CA ARG A 15 -1.21 -7.45 10.07
C ARG A 15 -0.66 -7.07 8.69
N CYS A 16 -1.40 -6.24 7.98
CA CYS A 16 -1.11 -5.80 6.62
C CYS A 16 -0.71 -4.33 6.64
N ASP A 17 0.50 -4.03 6.20
CA ASP A 17 0.93 -2.68 5.89
C ASP A 17 0.93 -2.52 4.37
N LEU A 18 -0.03 -1.75 3.85
CA LEU A 18 -0.32 -1.71 2.41
C LEU A 18 0.29 -0.50 1.70
N HIS A 19 1.00 0.35 2.43
CA HIS A 19 1.62 1.57 1.91
C HIS A 19 2.95 1.78 2.62
N THR A 20 4.05 1.47 1.93
CA THR A 20 5.41 1.58 2.49
C THR A 20 6.41 2.00 1.42
N HIS A 21 7.39 2.81 1.85
CA HIS A 21 8.49 3.22 1.01
C HIS A 21 9.78 2.53 1.39
N THR A 22 10.69 2.57 0.43
CA THR A 22 12.01 2.03 0.51
C THR A 22 13.03 3.10 0.10
N PRO A 23 14.35 2.86 0.24
CA PRO A 23 15.38 3.83 -0.11
C PRO A 23 15.37 4.29 -1.58
N VAL A 24 14.62 3.63 -2.48
CA VAL A 24 14.50 4.09 -3.87
C VAL A 24 13.48 5.23 -4.04
N SER A 25 12.64 5.49 -3.04
CA SER A 25 11.80 6.70 -2.99
C SER A 25 12.63 7.89 -2.50
N CYS A 26 12.62 9.00 -3.24
CA CYS A 26 13.51 10.14 -3.01
C CYS A 26 13.27 10.88 -1.69
N ASP A 27 12.07 10.78 -1.13
CA ASP A 27 11.67 11.39 0.14
C ASP A 27 11.89 10.48 1.36
N THR A 28 12.77 9.48 1.22
CA THR A 28 13.23 8.62 2.33
C THR A 28 14.71 8.84 2.71
N PRO A 29 15.20 10.09 2.89
CA PRO A 29 16.62 10.34 3.17
C PRO A 29 17.13 9.67 4.45
N GLU A 30 16.26 9.41 5.42
CA GLU A 30 16.55 8.66 6.65
C GLU A 30 16.84 7.18 6.40
N MET A 31 16.46 6.65 5.24
CA MET A 31 16.76 5.29 4.81
C MET A 31 18.01 5.21 3.90
N ASN A 32 18.75 6.30 3.71
CA ASN A 32 19.97 6.27 2.89
C ASN A 32 20.97 5.22 3.43
N GLY A 33 21.35 4.28 2.57
CA GLY A 33 22.27 3.19 2.92
C GLY A 33 21.64 2.01 3.66
N VAL A 34 20.33 2.04 3.93
CA VAL A 34 19.58 0.89 4.46
C VAL A 34 19.63 -0.25 3.44
N SER A 35 20.02 -1.44 3.91
CA SER A 35 19.97 -2.67 3.13
C SER A 35 18.57 -3.28 3.11
N GLU A 36 18.31 -4.13 2.10
CA GLU A 36 17.07 -4.92 2.02
C GLU A 36 16.85 -5.77 3.28
N THR A 37 17.94 -6.31 3.86
CA THR A 37 17.87 -7.14 5.07
C THR A 37 17.43 -6.31 6.28
N GLU A 38 17.92 -5.09 6.44
CA GLU A 38 17.54 -4.20 7.53
C GLU A 38 16.08 -3.76 7.39
N TRP A 39 15.65 -3.39 6.19
CA TRP A 39 14.27 -3.03 5.89
C TRP A 39 13.31 -4.19 6.22
N LEU A 40 13.59 -5.39 5.70
CA LEU A 40 12.81 -6.61 6.00
C LEU A 40 12.78 -6.92 7.49
N THR A 41 13.92 -6.79 8.17
CA THR A 41 14.04 -7.02 9.61
C THR A 41 13.17 -6.05 10.42
N SER A 42 13.01 -4.79 9.97
CA SER A 42 12.14 -3.83 10.66
C SER A 42 10.68 -4.30 10.68
N PHE A 43 10.13 -4.74 9.54
CA PHE A 43 8.76 -5.29 9.48
C PHE A 43 8.60 -6.58 10.29
N MET A 44 9.63 -7.45 10.31
CA MET A 44 9.62 -8.66 11.13
C MET A 44 9.59 -8.34 12.63
N LYS A 45 10.38 -7.36 13.09
CA LYS A 45 10.40 -6.89 14.48
C LYS A 45 9.05 -6.31 14.91
N HIS A 46 8.39 -5.55 14.02
CA HIS A 46 7.05 -4.99 14.22
C HIS A 46 5.91 -6.00 14.01
N ARG A 47 6.24 -7.28 13.74
CA ARG A 47 5.29 -8.38 13.58
C ARG A 47 4.26 -8.16 12.46
N ILE A 48 4.64 -7.44 11.40
CA ILE A 48 3.82 -7.25 10.20
C ILE A 48 3.82 -8.55 9.39
N ASP A 49 2.66 -9.10 9.05
CA ASP A 49 2.52 -10.39 8.33
C ASP A 49 2.58 -10.22 6.81
N LEU A 50 2.15 -9.06 6.31
CA LEU A 50 2.07 -8.74 4.89
C LEU A 50 2.45 -7.28 4.71
N VAL A 51 3.39 -7.01 3.81
CA VAL A 51 3.84 -5.67 3.45
C VAL A 51 3.74 -5.49 1.94
N ALA A 52 3.16 -4.37 1.51
CA ALA A 52 3.18 -3.95 0.11
C ALA A 52 4.35 -3.00 -0.13
N ILE A 53 5.14 -3.28 -1.16
CA ILE A 53 6.27 -2.43 -1.59
C ILE A 53 5.68 -1.42 -2.57
N THR A 54 5.57 -0.16 -2.18
CA THR A 54 4.83 0.87 -2.93
C THR A 54 5.64 2.14 -3.11
N ASP A 55 6.88 2.01 -3.56
CA ASP A 55 7.74 3.16 -3.83
C ASP A 55 7.11 4.14 -4.85
N HIS A 56 7.49 5.41 -4.76
CA HIS A 56 7.00 6.45 -5.64
C HIS A 56 7.39 6.19 -7.09
N ASN A 57 6.41 5.85 -7.92
CA ASN A 57 6.55 5.71 -9.37
C ASN A 57 7.71 4.79 -9.79
N THR A 58 8.04 3.76 -9.00
CA THR A 58 9.09 2.78 -9.33
C THR A 58 8.86 1.42 -8.65
N GLY A 59 9.32 0.35 -9.27
CA GLY A 59 9.39 -1.00 -8.70
C GLY A 59 10.82 -1.50 -8.45
N ARG A 60 11.81 -0.60 -8.45
CA ARG A 60 13.25 -0.94 -8.50
C ARG A 60 13.78 -1.79 -7.34
N TRP A 61 13.11 -1.80 -6.20
CA TRP A 61 13.55 -2.58 -5.03
C TRP A 61 12.81 -3.91 -4.83
N ILE A 62 11.83 -4.24 -5.70
CA ILE A 62 10.99 -5.43 -5.55
C ILE A 62 11.80 -6.72 -5.65
N ASP A 63 12.58 -6.90 -6.71
CA ASP A 63 13.30 -8.16 -6.94
C ASP A 63 14.46 -8.34 -5.95
N SER A 64 15.17 -7.26 -5.59
CA SER A 64 16.24 -7.33 -4.58
C SER A 64 15.69 -7.66 -3.19
N LEU A 65 14.55 -7.08 -2.78
CA LEU A 65 13.86 -7.45 -1.54
C LEU A 65 13.45 -8.92 -1.53
N LYS A 66 12.88 -9.43 -2.63
CA LYS A 66 12.50 -10.86 -2.76
C LYS A 66 13.71 -11.79 -2.66
N TYR A 67 14.83 -11.39 -3.27
CA TYR A 67 16.08 -12.14 -3.20
C TYR A 67 16.64 -12.15 -1.77
N ALA A 68 16.74 -10.98 -1.12
CA ALA A 68 17.19 -10.85 0.26
C ALA A 68 16.31 -11.66 1.23
N TYR A 69 14.99 -11.57 1.08
CA TYR A 69 14.03 -12.34 1.88
C TYR A 69 14.23 -13.86 1.71
N SER A 70 14.43 -14.33 0.47
CA SER A 70 14.68 -15.75 0.19
C SER A 70 15.99 -16.22 0.84
N ASN A 71 17.05 -15.41 0.77
CA ASN A 71 18.32 -15.72 1.43
C ASN A 71 18.20 -15.77 2.95
N MET A 72 17.51 -14.81 3.56
CA MET A 72 17.26 -14.80 5.01
C MET A 72 16.49 -16.05 5.46
N LYS A 73 15.52 -16.50 4.64
CA LYS A 73 14.75 -17.72 4.88
C LYS A 73 15.62 -18.97 4.81
N CYS A 74 16.44 -19.11 3.77
CA CYS A 74 17.32 -20.27 3.58
C CYS A 74 18.40 -20.37 4.67
N ASN A 75 18.95 -19.23 5.09
CA ASN A 75 20.00 -19.17 6.09
C ASN A 75 19.49 -19.24 7.54
N ASN A 76 18.17 -19.37 7.74
CA ASN A 76 17.51 -19.44 9.05
C ASN A 76 18.01 -18.37 10.03
N SER A 77 18.03 -17.11 9.58
CA SER A 77 18.44 -15.98 10.43
C SER A 77 17.63 -15.97 11.74
N SER A 78 18.26 -15.67 12.87
CA SER A 78 17.64 -15.72 14.20
C SER A 78 16.42 -14.79 14.35
N PHE A 79 16.34 -13.75 13.52
CA PHE A 79 15.22 -12.80 13.50
C PHE A 79 14.24 -13.06 12.35
N PHE A 80 14.45 -14.12 11.56
CA PHE A 80 13.60 -14.43 10.43
C PHE A 80 12.19 -14.79 10.90
N ARG A 81 11.23 -13.97 10.47
CA ARG A 81 9.81 -14.29 10.55
C ARG A 81 9.24 -14.22 9.14
N PRO A 82 8.48 -15.23 8.69
CA PRO A 82 7.82 -15.16 7.39
C PRO A 82 6.95 -13.92 7.27
N ILE A 83 7.15 -13.17 6.19
CA ILE A 83 6.31 -12.06 5.76
C ILE A 83 5.93 -12.25 4.30
N ILE A 84 4.75 -11.78 3.92
CA ILE A 84 4.30 -11.76 2.54
C ILE A 84 4.71 -10.41 1.94
N LEU A 85 5.43 -10.43 0.83
CA LEU A 85 5.79 -9.25 0.07
C LEU A 85 4.85 -9.12 -1.11
N ILE A 86 3.93 -8.13 -1.07
CA ILE A 86 3.09 -7.79 -2.21
C ILE A 86 3.83 -6.75 -3.07
N PRO A 87 4.17 -7.07 -4.34
CA PRO A 87 4.70 -6.09 -5.27
C PRO A 87 3.65 -5.01 -5.57
N GLY A 88 4.06 -3.76 -5.56
CA GLY A 88 3.21 -2.65 -5.93
C GLY A 88 4.01 -1.43 -6.33
N VAL A 89 3.31 -0.30 -6.42
CA VAL A 89 3.86 1.02 -6.69
C VAL A 89 2.86 2.06 -6.21
N GLU A 90 3.34 3.18 -5.70
CA GLU A 90 2.51 4.37 -5.52
C GLU A 90 2.67 5.29 -6.73
N ILE A 91 1.58 5.49 -7.46
CA ILE A 91 1.56 6.28 -8.69
C ILE A 91 1.07 7.67 -8.38
N THR A 92 1.84 8.69 -8.76
CA THR A 92 1.31 10.05 -8.89
C THR A 92 0.58 10.16 -10.21
N THR A 93 -0.72 10.37 -10.13
CA THR A 93 -1.60 10.50 -11.29
C THR A 93 -1.53 11.90 -11.91
N ALA A 94 -1.93 12.04 -13.18
CA ALA A 94 -2.05 13.33 -13.85
C ALA A 94 -3.01 14.30 -13.15
N ASP A 95 -4.01 13.77 -12.42
CA ASP A 95 -4.99 14.57 -11.69
C ASP A 95 -4.45 15.07 -10.33
N GLY A 96 -3.21 14.71 -9.96
CA GLY A 96 -2.56 15.20 -8.75
C GLY A 96 -2.88 14.40 -7.49
N ILE A 97 -3.32 13.14 -7.63
CA ILE A 97 -3.50 12.22 -6.49
C ILE A 97 -2.45 11.11 -6.48
N HIS A 98 -2.22 10.51 -5.31
CA HIS A 98 -1.52 9.25 -5.18
C HIS A 98 -2.47 8.05 -5.24
N LEU A 99 -2.04 7.02 -5.94
CA LEU A 99 -2.79 5.80 -6.17
C LEU A 99 -1.87 4.60 -6.00
N LEU A 100 -2.14 3.75 -5.02
CA LEU A 100 -1.43 2.48 -4.87
C LEU A 100 -1.96 1.49 -5.91
N ALA A 101 -1.04 0.83 -6.59
CA ALA A 101 -1.31 -0.31 -7.46
C ALA A 101 -0.62 -1.54 -6.89
N LEU A 102 -1.39 -2.53 -6.42
CA LEU A 102 -0.87 -3.78 -5.87
C LEU A 102 -1.07 -4.91 -6.88
N PHE A 103 -0.04 -5.74 -7.09
CA PHE A 103 -0.03 -6.79 -8.11
C PHE A 103 0.24 -8.18 -7.52
N ASP A 104 0.16 -9.21 -8.37
CA ASP A 104 0.41 -10.60 -7.97
C ASP A 104 1.79 -10.76 -7.32
N LEU A 105 1.93 -11.71 -6.39
CA LEU A 105 3.18 -11.98 -5.69
C LEU A 105 4.35 -12.28 -6.63
N LYS A 106 4.08 -12.72 -7.86
CA LYS A 106 5.08 -12.99 -8.90
C LYS A 106 5.52 -11.76 -9.69
N ALA A 107 4.81 -10.63 -9.59
CA ALA A 107 5.17 -9.41 -10.31
C ALA A 107 6.59 -8.95 -9.95
N THR A 108 7.39 -8.65 -10.95
CA THR A 108 8.81 -8.33 -10.84
C THR A 108 9.03 -6.83 -10.92
N THR A 109 10.27 -6.38 -10.67
CA THR A 109 10.67 -5.01 -10.96
C THR A 109 10.38 -4.65 -12.43
N SER A 110 10.74 -5.51 -13.39
CA SER A 110 10.47 -5.26 -14.82
C SER A 110 8.98 -5.06 -15.10
N PHE A 111 8.10 -5.89 -14.53
CA PHE A 111 6.66 -5.76 -14.75
C PHE A 111 6.14 -4.40 -14.29
N ILE A 112 6.58 -3.91 -13.12
CA ILE A 112 6.15 -2.60 -12.60
C ILE A 112 6.73 -1.46 -13.45
N GLU A 113 8.00 -1.55 -13.85
CA GLU A 113 8.64 -0.53 -14.70
C GLU A 113 8.02 -0.47 -16.11
N ASP A 114 7.63 -1.61 -16.68
CA ASP A 114 6.90 -1.69 -17.95
C ASP A 114 5.47 -1.13 -17.80
N PHE A 115 4.80 -1.45 -16.69
CA PHE A 115 3.48 -0.91 -16.38
C PHE A 115 3.52 0.62 -16.26
N LEU A 116 4.49 1.19 -15.54
CA LEU A 116 4.67 2.65 -15.45
C LEU A 116 4.94 3.29 -16.81
N THR A 117 5.66 2.59 -17.70
CA THR A 117 5.89 3.04 -19.08
C THR A 117 4.58 3.09 -19.86
N LEU A 118 3.71 2.09 -19.69
CA LEU A 118 2.36 2.09 -20.28
C LEU A 118 1.50 3.28 -19.78
N LEU A 119 1.69 3.72 -18.53
CA LEU A 119 1.01 4.91 -17.99
C LEU A 119 1.59 6.23 -18.51
N GLY A 120 2.69 6.19 -19.27
CA GLY A 120 3.41 7.37 -19.71
C GLY A 120 4.21 8.07 -18.60
N SER A 121 4.53 7.37 -17.51
CA SER A 121 5.37 7.92 -16.43
C SER A 121 6.83 8.06 -16.92
N PRO A 122 7.41 9.27 -16.90
CA PRO A 122 8.77 9.52 -17.38
C PRO A 122 9.80 8.74 -16.58
N VAL A 123 10.77 8.11 -17.25
CA VAL A 123 11.74 7.20 -16.61
C VAL A 123 12.72 7.97 -15.72
N GLU A 124 13.06 9.19 -16.10
CA GLU A 124 14.06 10.04 -15.45
C GLU A 124 13.64 10.59 -14.09
N THR A 125 12.34 10.64 -13.80
CA THR A 125 11.81 11.13 -12.52
C THR A 125 11.29 10.01 -11.61
N ARG A 126 11.37 8.73 -12.04
CA ARG A 126 10.92 7.59 -11.21
C ARG A 126 11.69 7.50 -9.90
N GLY A 127 10.99 7.19 -8.81
CA GLY A 127 11.49 7.31 -7.44
C GLY A 127 11.07 8.61 -6.77
N ASP A 128 10.72 9.64 -7.54
CA ASP A 128 10.27 10.92 -7.02
C ASP A 128 8.73 11.04 -7.07
N SER A 129 8.14 11.69 -6.06
CA SER A 129 6.70 11.97 -6.07
C SER A 129 6.33 12.99 -7.16
N SER A 130 7.27 13.80 -7.65
CA SER A 130 7.09 14.71 -8.79
C SER A 130 7.05 14.03 -10.16
N CYS A 131 7.36 12.73 -10.26
CA CYS A 131 7.04 11.95 -11.45
C CYS A 131 5.52 11.90 -11.59
N ILE A 132 4.98 12.25 -12.76
CA ILE A 132 3.53 12.28 -13.01
C ILE A 132 3.22 11.35 -14.17
N ALA A 133 2.24 10.46 -13.99
CA ALA A 133 1.75 9.62 -15.07
C ALA A 133 1.14 10.46 -16.22
N GLY A 134 1.33 10.02 -17.46
CA GLY A 134 0.85 10.73 -18.65
C GLY A 134 -0.66 10.61 -18.91
N ILE A 135 -1.39 9.85 -18.08
CA ILE A 135 -2.83 9.62 -18.22
C ILE A 135 -3.57 9.87 -16.90
N GLY A 136 -4.87 10.15 -17.01
CA GLY A 136 -5.73 10.43 -15.84
C GLY A 136 -6.00 9.22 -14.95
N THR A 137 -6.30 9.48 -13.68
CA THR A 137 -6.55 8.52 -12.60
C THR A 137 -7.52 7.41 -13.00
N PHE A 138 -8.64 7.78 -13.63
CA PHE A 138 -9.66 6.80 -14.01
C PHE A 138 -9.14 5.79 -15.06
N ALA A 139 -8.29 6.25 -16.00
CA ALA A 139 -7.66 5.37 -16.97
C ALA A 139 -6.62 4.46 -16.29
N ILE A 140 -5.84 5.00 -15.35
CA ILE A 140 -4.87 4.22 -14.55
C ILE A 140 -5.60 3.11 -13.78
N ILE A 141 -6.69 3.43 -13.08
CA ILE A 141 -7.47 2.43 -12.33
C ILE A 141 -7.93 1.29 -13.24
N LYS A 142 -8.46 1.61 -14.43
CA LYS A 142 -8.85 0.59 -15.41
C LYS A 142 -7.68 -0.28 -15.87
N LEU A 143 -6.51 0.32 -16.10
CA LEU A 143 -5.31 -0.41 -16.48
C LEU A 143 -4.81 -1.31 -15.34
N ILE A 144 -4.85 -0.85 -14.09
CA ILE A 144 -4.51 -1.67 -12.92
C ILE A 144 -5.42 -2.91 -12.89
N THR A 145 -6.75 -2.74 -12.96
CA THR A 145 -7.68 -3.87 -12.98
C THR A 145 -7.44 -4.80 -14.18
N ALA A 146 -7.23 -4.23 -15.37
CA ALA A 146 -6.99 -5.01 -16.59
C ALA A 146 -5.71 -5.87 -16.51
N HIS A 147 -4.73 -5.47 -15.70
CA HIS A 147 -3.51 -6.22 -15.43
C HIS A 147 -3.61 -7.06 -14.14
N GLY A 148 -4.83 -7.30 -13.64
CA GLY A 148 -5.09 -8.14 -12.48
C GLY A 148 -4.65 -7.54 -11.14
N GLY A 149 -4.37 -6.23 -11.12
CA GLY A 149 -3.98 -5.51 -9.91
C GLY A 149 -5.17 -4.99 -9.10
N LEU A 150 -4.88 -4.52 -7.89
CA LEU A 150 -5.80 -3.82 -7.00
C LEU A 150 -5.40 -2.35 -6.92
N ALA A 151 -6.31 -1.46 -7.29
CA ALA A 151 -6.16 -0.02 -7.14
C ALA A 151 -6.67 0.44 -5.76
N ILE A 152 -5.85 1.21 -5.03
CA ILE A 152 -6.20 1.78 -3.73
C ILE A 152 -5.82 3.27 -3.73
N PRO A 153 -6.78 4.21 -3.83
CA PRO A 153 -6.49 5.62 -3.63
C PRO A 153 -5.82 5.83 -2.26
N ALA A 154 -4.63 6.43 -2.27
CA ALA A 154 -3.80 6.61 -1.08
C ALA A 154 -4.29 7.80 -0.25
N HIS A 155 -4.19 7.69 1.09
CA HIS A 155 -4.44 8.75 2.06
C HIS A 155 -5.48 9.81 1.60
N ILE A 156 -6.70 9.35 1.28
CA ILE A 156 -7.63 10.09 0.40
C ILE A 156 -8.08 11.44 0.94
N ASP A 157 -8.03 11.59 2.26
CA ASP A 157 -8.53 12.70 3.06
C ASP A 157 -7.43 13.61 3.61
N ARG A 158 -6.18 13.39 3.19
CA ARG A 158 -5.05 14.24 3.61
C ARG A 158 -5.27 15.68 3.13
N LYS A 159 -5.54 16.60 4.08
CA LYS A 159 -5.96 17.99 3.82
C LYS A 159 -5.01 18.78 2.91
N ARG A 160 -3.73 18.44 2.93
CA ARG A 160 -2.71 19.02 2.04
C ARG A 160 -1.99 17.88 1.31
N GLY A 161 -1.91 18.00 0.00
CA GLY A 161 -1.21 17.03 -0.84
C GLY A 161 -2.18 16.22 -1.70
N LYS A 162 -1.77 15.00 -2.01
CA LYS A 162 -2.25 14.23 -3.15
C LYS A 162 -3.36 13.22 -2.78
N GLY A 163 -4.26 13.63 -1.89
CA GLY A 163 -5.44 12.84 -1.50
C GLY A 163 -6.58 12.96 -2.52
N LEU A 164 -7.28 11.86 -2.79
CA LEU A 164 -8.41 11.82 -3.73
C LEU A 164 -9.50 12.86 -3.45
N LEU A 165 -9.82 13.13 -2.17
CA LEU A 165 -10.89 14.05 -1.80
C LEU A 165 -10.54 15.53 -2.01
N ASN A 166 -9.30 15.84 -2.39
CA ASN A 166 -8.88 17.19 -2.77
C ASN A 166 -9.18 17.51 -4.25
N LEU A 167 -9.65 16.53 -5.04
CA LEU A 167 -10.01 16.74 -6.43
C LEU A 167 -11.28 17.58 -6.58
N GLU A 168 -11.31 18.41 -7.62
CA GLU A 168 -12.50 19.12 -8.04
C GLU A 168 -13.63 18.13 -8.41
N PRO A 169 -14.92 18.48 -8.17
CA PRO A 169 -16.05 17.57 -8.35
C PRO A 169 -16.12 16.87 -9.71
N GLY A 170 -15.70 17.55 -10.79
CA GLY A 170 -15.70 16.99 -12.14
C GLY A 170 -14.78 15.79 -12.35
N LEU A 171 -13.67 15.71 -11.59
CA LEU A 171 -12.76 14.56 -11.61
C LEU A 171 -13.09 13.55 -10.51
N LEU A 172 -13.56 14.05 -9.35
CA LEU A 172 -13.87 13.23 -8.19
C LEU A 172 -15.09 12.31 -8.43
N ILE A 173 -16.21 12.85 -8.91
CA ILE A 173 -17.49 12.11 -9.02
C ILE A 173 -17.35 10.83 -9.86
N PRO A 174 -16.74 10.85 -11.08
CA PRO A 174 -16.54 9.63 -11.86
C PRO A 174 -15.74 8.54 -11.12
N ILE A 175 -14.78 8.95 -10.28
CA ILE A 175 -13.97 8.04 -9.47
C ILE A 175 -14.81 7.46 -8.32
N LEU A 176 -15.61 8.28 -7.64
CA LEU A 176 -16.57 7.85 -6.60
C LEU A 176 -17.57 6.81 -7.14
N GLU A 177 -18.03 7.02 -8.37
CA GLU A 177 -19.03 6.18 -9.04
C GLU A 177 -18.42 4.94 -9.71
N SER A 178 -17.09 4.82 -9.77
CA SER A 178 -16.39 3.67 -10.38
C SER A 178 -16.53 2.39 -9.56
N ASN A 179 -16.93 1.27 -10.19
CA ASN A 179 -16.99 -0.05 -9.52
C ASN A 179 -15.61 -0.70 -9.34
N GLU A 180 -14.58 -0.11 -9.95
CA GLU A 180 -13.20 -0.58 -9.87
C GLU A 180 -12.57 -0.28 -8.49
N ILE A 181 -13.08 0.73 -7.77
CA ILE A 181 -12.56 1.11 -6.45
C ILE A 181 -13.40 0.45 -5.37
N GLN A 182 -12.84 -0.59 -4.79
CA GLN A 182 -13.47 -1.33 -3.68
C GLN A 182 -12.93 -0.91 -2.31
N VAL A 183 -11.74 -0.31 -2.30
CA VAL A 183 -11.00 0.05 -1.09
C VAL A 183 -10.30 1.39 -1.30
N VAL A 184 -10.19 2.15 -0.22
CA VAL A 184 -9.42 3.39 -0.13
C VAL A 184 -8.56 3.36 1.13
N GLU A 185 -7.44 4.07 1.10
CA GLU A 185 -6.65 4.31 2.29
C GLU A 185 -7.04 5.62 2.95
N SER A 186 -7.28 5.58 4.26
CA SER A 186 -7.53 6.78 5.06
C SER A 186 -7.22 6.52 6.52
N LEU A 187 -6.74 7.56 7.20
CA LEU A 187 -6.55 7.56 8.65
C LEU A 187 -7.79 8.07 9.40
N SER A 188 -8.61 8.93 8.79
CA SER A 188 -9.83 9.41 9.43
C SER A 188 -10.95 8.37 9.45
N GLU A 189 -11.94 8.63 10.28
CA GLU A 189 -13.26 8.05 10.08
C GLU A 189 -13.98 8.80 8.96
N ARG A 190 -14.94 8.14 8.31
CA ARG A 190 -15.73 8.65 7.17
C ARG A 190 -16.44 10.00 7.35
N ALA A 191 -16.38 10.60 8.54
CA ALA A 191 -17.01 11.88 8.84
C ALA A 191 -16.43 12.96 7.91
N GLY A 192 -17.31 13.62 7.14
CA GLY A 192 -16.92 14.69 6.21
C GLY A 192 -16.61 14.24 4.78
N TRP A 193 -16.68 12.94 4.47
CA TRP A 193 -16.55 12.48 3.07
C TRP A 193 -17.79 12.86 2.26
N PRO A 194 -17.65 13.17 0.96
CA PRO A 194 -18.78 13.46 0.10
C PRO A 194 -19.74 12.26 0.08
N PRO A 195 -21.07 12.49 -0.03
CA PRO A 195 -22.05 11.42 -0.17
C PRO A 195 -21.67 10.53 -1.35
N CYS A 196 -21.35 9.28 -1.04
CA CYS A 196 -20.99 8.27 -2.02
C CYS A 196 -22.01 7.14 -1.86
N GLY A 197 -22.69 6.77 -2.95
CA GLY A 197 -23.64 5.65 -2.96
C GLY A 197 -22.98 4.28 -2.71
N LYS A 198 -21.65 4.25 -2.52
CA LYS A 198 -20.87 3.04 -2.29
C LYS A 198 -20.30 3.01 -0.89
N THR A 199 -20.25 1.79 -0.35
CA THR A 199 -19.50 1.52 0.86
C THR A 199 -18.11 0.99 0.47
N TRP A 200 -17.18 1.91 0.20
CA TRP A 200 -15.75 1.55 0.13
C TRP A 200 -15.28 0.88 1.41
N ARG A 201 -14.36 -0.08 1.28
CA ARG A 201 -13.52 -0.48 2.41
C ARG A 201 -12.50 0.60 2.70
N VAL A 202 -12.18 0.74 3.98
CA VAL A 202 -11.14 1.67 4.42
C VAL A 202 -10.02 0.87 5.06
N VAL A 203 -8.81 1.04 4.53
CA VAL A 203 -7.57 0.50 5.08
C VAL A 203 -6.68 1.66 5.52
N ALA A 204 -5.62 1.33 6.23
CA ALA A 204 -4.57 2.24 6.63
C ALA A 204 -3.22 1.51 6.53
N GLY A 205 -2.26 2.10 5.83
CA GLY A 205 -0.84 1.76 5.84
C GLY A 205 -0.02 2.79 6.61
N SER A 206 1.26 2.49 6.81
CA SER A 206 2.16 3.35 7.56
C SER A 206 2.65 4.56 6.78
N ASP A 207 2.68 4.49 5.44
CA ASP A 207 3.32 5.52 4.61
C ASP A 207 4.77 5.75 5.10
N SER A 208 5.49 4.64 5.37
CA SER A 208 6.75 4.68 6.12
C SER A 208 7.90 5.25 5.31
N HIS A 209 8.49 6.34 5.78
CA HIS A 209 9.64 7.01 5.16
C HIS A 209 10.96 6.84 5.93
N MET A 210 10.92 6.15 7.07
CA MET A 210 12.09 5.81 7.89
C MET A 210 11.89 4.46 8.60
N LEU A 211 12.97 3.81 9.07
CA LEU A 211 12.86 2.50 9.73
C LEU A 211 12.44 2.56 11.19
N SER A 212 12.68 3.70 11.85
CA SER A 212 12.37 3.95 13.26
C SER A 212 12.48 5.44 13.56
N SER A 213 11.75 5.90 14.57
CA SER A 213 11.88 7.25 15.11
C SER A 213 11.53 7.26 16.59
N GLU A 214 12.10 8.19 17.35
CA GLU A 214 11.64 8.53 18.71
C GLU A 214 10.46 9.50 18.68
N ASP A 215 10.25 10.22 17.56
CA ASP A 215 9.11 11.11 17.37
C ASP A 215 7.84 10.28 17.09
N PRO A 216 6.79 10.39 17.93
CA PRO A 216 5.55 9.64 17.76
C PRO A 216 4.79 10.01 16.48
N TYR A 217 5.05 11.16 15.87
CA TYR A 217 4.37 11.58 14.63
C TYR A 217 5.04 11.05 13.35
N SER A 218 6.24 10.47 13.46
CA SER A 218 6.99 9.92 12.34
C SER A 218 6.35 8.65 11.76
N ARG A 219 6.53 8.40 10.46
CA ARG A 219 6.01 7.20 9.78
C ARG A 219 7.10 6.13 9.64
N PHE A 220 6.92 4.99 10.30
CA PHE A 220 7.85 3.88 10.27
C PHE A 220 7.12 2.52 10.24
N PRO A 221 7.79 1.42 9.84
CA PRO A 221 7.18 0.10 9.74
C PRO A 221 6.33 -0.27 10.95
N GLY A 222 5.04 -0.54 10.72
CA GLY A 222 4.11 -1.00 11.76
C GLY A 222 3.62 0.05 12.76
N CYS A 223 3.91 1.35 12.57
CA CYS A 223 3.26 2.40 13.34
C CYS A 223 1.75 2.47 13.04
N ILE A 224 1.37 2.20 11.79
CA ILE A 224 -0.01 2.03 11.33
C ILE A 224 -0.08 0.80 10.43
N TYR A 225 -1.16 0.04 10.57
CA TYR A 225 -1.44 -1.09 9.69
C TYR A 225 -2.91 -1.47 9.76
N THR A 226 -3.33 -2.35 8.86
CA THR A 226 -4.67 -2.93 8.87
C THR A 226 -4.61 -4.41 9.18
N LYS A 227 -5.38 -4.87 10.17
CA LYS A 227 -5.61 -6.30 10.38
C LYS A 227 -6.67 -6.79 9.41
N ILE A 228 -6.37 -7.85 8.66
CA ILE A 228 -7.29 -8.43 7.66
C ILE A 228 -7.36 -9.95 7.85
N ILE A 229 -8.58 -10.53 7.86
CA ILE A 229 -8.78 -11.98 7.90
C ILE A 229 -8.66 -12.57 6.49
N MET A 230 -7.63 -13.40 6.26
CA MET A 230 -7.44 -14.09 4.97
C MET A 230 -6.75 -15.46 5.13
N LYS A 231 -6.70 -16.27 4.06
CA LYS A 231 -6.14 -17.63 4.07
C LYS A 231 -4.62 -17.64 3.92
N SER A 232 -4.16 -17.39 2.69
CA SER A 232 -2.77 -17.61 2.24
C SER A 232 -2.01 -16.32 1.98
N GLY A 233 -2.71 -15.18 1.88
CA GLY A 233 -2.07 -13.87 1.72
C GLY A 233 -1.73 -13.51 0.28
N THR A 234 -2.35 -14.16 -0.71
CA THR A 234 -2.24 -13.73 -2.12
C THR A 234 -2.99 -12.42 -2.35
N LEU A 235 -2.72 -11.75 -3.48
CA LEU A 235 -3.51 -10.59 -3.89
C LEU A 235 -5.00 -10.94 -4.01
N GLN A 236 -5.31 -12.12 -4.57
CA GLN A 236 -6.70 -12.57 -4.71
C GLN A 236 -7.38 -12.78 -3.34
N ASP A 237 -6.66 -13.32 -2.35
CA ASP A 237 -7.16 -13.45 -0.98
C ASP A 237 -7.42 -12.08 -0.35
N LEU A 238 -6.54 -11.08 -0.60
CA LEU A 238 -6.72 -9.71 -0.15
C LEU A 238 -7.99 -9.09 -0.78
N VAL A 239 -8.15 -9.18 -2.10
CA VAL A 239 -9.35 -8.70 -2.82
C VAL A 239 -10.62 -9.37 -2.28
N GLN A 240 -10.61 -10.69 -2.10
CA GLN A 240 -11.74 -11.41 -1.51
C GLN A 240 -12.03 -10.97 -0.07
N ALA A 241 -11.01 -10.70 0.74
CA ALA A 241 -11.18 -10.25 2.11
C ALA A 241 -11.79 -8.83 2.16
N LEU A 242 -11.37 -7.94 1.26
CA LEU A 242 -11.94 -6.60 1.09
C LEU A 242 -13.42 -6.65 0.69
N GLY A 243 -13.84 -7.65 -0.08
CA GLY A 243 -15.25 -7.87 -0.42
C GLY A 243 -16.15 -8.30 0.74
N ARG A 244 -15.61 -8.73 1.90
CA ARG A 244 -16.40 -9.30 3.01
C ARG A 244 -16.88 -8.26 4.00
N PRO A 245 -18.13 -8.35 4.52
CA PRO A 245 -18.71 -7.38 5.46
C PRO A 245 -17.87 -7.14 6.72
N LYS A 246 -17.19 -8.18 7.22
CA LYS A 246 -16.39 -8.19 8.45
C LYS A 246 -14.99 -8.75 8.18
N GLY A 247 -14.08 -8.52 9.12
CA GLY A 247 -12.72 -9.08 9.08
C GLY A 247 -11.64 -8.08 8.67
N ILE A 248 -11.93 -6.78 8.79
CA ILE A 248 -10.97 -5.69 8.59
C ILE A 248 -11.00 -4.81 9.83
N ARG A 249 -9.83 -4.51 10.39
CA ARG A 249 -9.65 -3.60 11.51
C ARG A 249 -8.39 -2.77 11.31
N ARG A 250 -8.55 -1.47 11.06
CA ARG A 250 -7.44 -0.52 11.06
C ARG A 250 -6.86 -0.40 12.48
N VAL A 251 -5.54 -0.31 12.58
CA VAL A 251 -4.82 -0.05 13.82
C VAL A 251 -4.04 1.24 13.62
N ILE A 252 -4.59 2.31 14.19
CA ILE A 252 -4.09 3.68 14.05
C ILE A 252 -3.97 4.23 15.48
N PRO A 253 -2.76 4.55 15.96
CA PRO A 253 -2.61 5.27 17.23
C PRO A 253 -3.31 6.63 17.20
N GLU A 254 -3.89 7.04 18.34
CA GLU A 254 -4.75 8.25 18.43
C GLU A 254 -4.04 9.53 17.96
N HIS A 255 -2.73 9.66 18.18
CA HIS A 255 -1.96 10.83 17.78
C HIS A 255 -1.76 10.99 16.25
N TYR A 256 -2.15 9.99 15.45
CA TYR A 256 -2.15 10.08 13.99
C TYR A 256 -3.52 10.46 13.41
N ILE A 257 -4.55 10.58 14.25
CA ILE A 257 -5.89 10.98 13.83
C ILE A 257 -5.97 12.51 13.94
N GLU A 258 -6.06 13.18 12.79
CA GLU A 258 -6.24 14.64 12.69
C GLU A 258 -7.69 15.11 12.90
#